data_AF-E9GL32-F1
#
_entry.id   AF-E9GL32-F1
#
_cell.length_a   1.000
_cell.length_b   1.000
_cell.length_c   1.000
_cell.angle_alpha   90.00
_cell.angle_beta   90.00
_cell.angle_gamma   90.00
#
_symmetry.space_group_name_H-M   'P 1'
#
loop_
_entity.id
_entity.type
_entity.pdbx_description
1 polymer ?
#
loop_
_entity_poly.entity_id
_entity_poly.type
_entity_poly.pdbx_seq_one_letter_code
_entity_poly.pdbx_strand_id
1 'polypeptide(L)'
;MEWVKHKDFPEEMTANAQNLDSALSEMEAVVNALTSVPLTEVQSCLKPIERSKYDTASVYAVTSLFWAYMKTRGVDPKTNGLPRELERVKSAIGRSKEIVDRALAPKVDISAAKRFIRGGLWEPKDSEQREGSNQEKSDVSKPPPNKRIRFDDAGSTELTNNAEK
;
A
#
# COMPACT_ATOMS: atom_id res chain seq x y z
N MET A 1 34.47 -21.13 -13.61
CA MET A 1 35.73 -20.56 -14.12
C MET A 1 36.86 -21.08 -13.24
N GLU A 2 37.92 -21.68 -13.79
CA GLU A 2 39.07 -22.09 -12.97
C GLU A 2 39.78 -20.84 -12.44
N TRP A 3 39.85 -20.70 -11.12
CA TRP A 3 40.54 -19.59 -10.49
C TRP A 3 42.03 -19.72 -10.77
N VAL A 4 42.51 -18.88 -11.70
CA VAL A 4 43.92 -18.83 -12.05
C VAL A 4 44.69 -18.42 -10.80
N LYS A 5 45.45 -19.34 -10.22
CA LYS A 5 46.47 -19.04 -9.20
C LYS A 5 47.60 -18.26 -9.88
N HIS A 6 47.32 -17.02 -10.29
CA HIS A 6 48.35 -16.10 -10.71
C HIS A 6 49.15 -15.74 -9.46
N LYS A 7 50.47 -15.94 -9.50
CA LYS A 7 51.40 -15.58 -8.43
C LYS A 7 51.30 -14.11 -7.99
N ASP A 8 50.68 -13.28 -8.82
CA ASP A 8 50.59 -11.83 -8.66
C ASP A 8 49.25 -11.36 -8.06
N PHE A 9 48.26 -12.24 -7.87
CA PHE A 9 46.97 -11.86 -7.28
C PHE A 9 46.99 -12.06 -5.75
N PRO A 10 46.67 -11.02 -4.94
CA PRO A 10 46.70 -11.15 -3.48
C PRO A 10 45.75 -12.23 -2.97
N GLU A 11 46.26 -13.15 -2.14
CA GLU A 11 45.45 -14.22 -1.54
C GLU A 11 44.29 -13.64 -0.71
N GLU A 12 44.51 -12.51 -0.03
CA GLU A 12 43.50 -11.78 0.75
C GLU A 12 42.28 -11.32 -0.10
N MET A 13 42.47 -11.03 -1.39
CA MET A 13 41.40 -10.60 -2.29
C MET A 13 40.70 -11.77 -2.99
N THR A 14 41.25 -12.98 -2.93
CA THR A 14 40.76 -14.13 -3.70
C THR A 14 39.36 -14.53 -3.28
N ALA A 15 39.08 -14.54 -1.97
CA ALA A 15 37.74 -14.82 -1.45
C ALA A 15 36.69 -13.78 -1.91
N ASN A 16 37.03 -12.49 -1.85
CA ASN A 16 36.11 -11.42 -2.28
C ASN A 16 35.82 -11.49 -3.78
N ALA A 17 36.84 -11.79 -4.58
CA ALA A 17 36.70 -11.94 -6.01
C ALA A 17 35.85 -13.19 -6.36
N GLN A 18 36.02 -14.30 -5.64
CA GLN A 18 35.20 -15.52 -5.78
C GLN A 18 33.72 -15.25 -5.47
N ASN A 19 33.48 -14.51 -4.38
CA ASN A 19 32.13 -14.13 -3.99
C ASN A 19 31.49 -13.22 -5.04
N LEU A 20 32.26 -12.27 -5.59
CA LEU A 20 31.78 -11.38 -6.65
C LEU A 20 31.45 -12.16 -7.93
N ASP A 21 32.33 -13.06 -8.39
CA ASP A 21 32.12 -13.89 -9.59
C ASP A 21 30.87 -14.78 -9.46
N SER A 22 30.70 -15.41 -8.30
CA SER A 22 29.52 -16.23 -8.00
C SER A 22 28.24 -15.38 -8.02
N ALA A 23 28.26 -14.22 -7.36
CA ALA A 23 27.12 -13.31 -7.33
C ALA A 23 26.78 -12.75 -8.73
N LEU A 24 27.78 -12.46 -9.56
CA LEU A 24 27.58 -12.02 -10.94
C LEU A 24 26.97 -13.13 -11.81
N SER A 25 27.41 -14.38 -11.63
CA SER A 25 26.86 -15.53 -12.35
C SER A 25 25.38 -15.78 -12.01
N GLU A 26 25.02 -15.71 -10.73
CA GLU A 26 23.62 -15.82 -10.28
C GLU A 26 22.75 -14.68 -10.84
N MET A 27 23.27 -13.45 -10.80
CA MET A 27 22.59 -12.28 -11.32
C MET A 27 22.41 -12.35 -12.84
N GLU A 28 23.41 -12.81 -13.59
CA GLU A 28 23.33 -13.01 -15.03
C GLU A 28 22.22 -14.00 -15.40
N ALA A 29 22.09 -15.10 -14.65
CA ALA A 29 21.01 -16.06 -14.85
C ALA A 29 19.62 -15.41 -14.66
N VAL A 30 19.44 -14.59 -13.62
CA VAL A 30 18.17 -13.86 -13.37
C VAL A 30 17.89 -12.83 -14.47
N VAL A 31 18.89 -12.05 -14.87
CA VAL A 31 18.74 -11.03 -15.91
C VAL A 31 18.39 -11.68 -17.24
N ASN A 32 19.06 -12.77 -17.62
CA ASN A 32 18.78 -13.51 -18.85
C ASN A 32 17.35 -14.07 -18.87
N ALA A 33 16.84 -14.56 -17.74
CA ALA A 33 15.45 -14.97 -17.64
C ALA A 33 14.49 -13.79 -17.84
N LEU A 34 14.78 -12.62 -17.25
CA LEU A 34 13.94 -11.43 -17.36
C LEU A 34 13.96 -10.80 -18.76
N THR A 35 15.07 -10.89 -19.49
CA THR A 35 15.23 -10.33 -20.84
C THR A 35 14.91 -11.31 -21.95
N SER A 36 14.57 -12.56 -21.62
CA SER A 36 14.21 -13.60 -22.59
C SER A 36 12.96 -13.27 -23.42
N VAL A 37 12.08 -12.43 -22.89
CA VAL A 37 10.82 -11.99 -23.52
C VAL A 37 10.86 -10.48 -23.72
N PRO A 38 10.37 -9.94 -24.85
CA PRO A 38 10.26 -8.50 -25.05
C PRO A 38 9.45 -7.81 -23.95
N LEU A 39 9.95 -6.67 -23.46
CA LEU A 39 9.30 -5.89 -22.41
C LEU A 39 7.84 -5.54 -22.72
N THR A 40 7.53 -5.25 -24.01
CA THR A 40 6.18 -4.91 -24.46
C THR A 40 5.18 -6.05 -24.25
N GLU A 41 5.63 -7.29 -24.44
CA GLU A 41 4.81 -8.49 -24.27
C GLU A 41 4.53 -8.72 -22.79
N VAL A 42 5.56 -8.66 -21.94
CA VAL A 42 5.42 -8.75 -20.48
C VAL A 42 4.46 -7.68 -19.96
N GLN A 43 4.64 -6.42 -20.37
CA GLN A 43 3.80 -5.32 -19.94
C GLN A 43 2.34 -5.51 -20.37
N SER A 44 2.09 -6.02 -21.59
CA SER A 44 0.74 -6.22 -22.11
C SER A 44 -0.11 -7.20 -21.28
N CYS A 45 0.54 -8.19 -20.65
CA CYS A 45 -0.11 -9.22 -19.84
C CYS A 45 -0.36 -8.82 -18.38
N LEU A 46 0.21 -7.69 -17.92
CA LEU A 46 0.15 -7.26 -16.52
C LEU A 46 -0.97 -6.24 -16.26
N LYS A 47 -1.62 -6.35 -15.10
CA LYS A 47 -2.54 -5.31 -14.62
C LYS A 47 -1.77 -3.99 -14.37
N PRO A 48 -2.43 -2.82 -14.41
CA PRO A 48 -1.74 -1.53 -14.24
C PRO A 48 -0.89 -1.44 -12.96
N ILE A 49 -1.37 -2.01 -11.85
CA ILE A 49 -0.63 -1.99 -10.58
C ILE A 49 0.57 -2.93 -10.58
N GLU A 50 0.44 -4.09 -11.24
CA GLU A 50 1.52 -5.08 -11.38
C GLU A 50 2.60 -4.53 -12.31
N ARG A 51 2.19 -3.84 -13.39
CA ARG A 51 3.09 -3.13 -14.30
C ARG A 51 3.89 -2.05 -13.56
N SER A 52 3.25 -1.23 -12.73
CA SER A 52 3.96 -0.21 -11.92
C SER A 52 5.02 -0.84 -11.01
N LYS A 53 4.69 -1.97 -10.35
CA LYS A 53 5.63 -2.70 -9.50
C LYS A 53 6.81 -3.25 -10.30
N TYR A 54 6.52 -3.87 -11.45
CA TYR A 54 7.53 -4.40 -12.36
C TYR A 54 8.48 -3.30 -12.84
N ASP A 55 7.95 -2.21 -13.40
CA ASP A 55 8.75 -1.10 -13.93
C ASP A 55 9.62 -0.47 -12.83
N THR A 56 9.06 -0.29 -11.63
CA THR A 56 9.81 0.28 -10.50
C THR A 56 10.93 -0.66 -10.01
N ALA A 57 10.68 -1.97 -10.00
CA ALA A 57 11.70 -2.97 -9.68
C ALA A 57 12.81 -3.01 -10.72
N SER A 58 12.49 -2.94 -12.02
CA SER A 58 13.47 -2.93 -13.10
C SER A 58 14.38 -1.68 -13.03
N VAL A 59 13.79 -0.50 -12.79
CA VAL A 59 14.59 0.73 -12.63
C VAL A 59 15.48 0.66 -11.39
N TYR A 60 14.97 0.12 -10.27
CA TYR A 60 15.77 -0.09 -9.06
C TYR A 60 16.95 -1.03 -9.31
N ALA A 61 16.72 -2.14 -10.03
CA ALA A 61 17.76 -3.09 -10.38
C ALA A 61 18.86 -2.40 -11.20
N VAL A 62 18.51 -1.73 -12.31
CA VAL A 62 19.49 -1.00 -13.15
C VAL A 62 20.28 0.04 -12.34
N THR A 63 19.61 0.79 -11.48
CA THR A 63 20.27 1.80 -10.63
C THR A 63 21.26 1.15 -9.66
N SER A 64 20.90 0.00 -9.10
CA SER A 64 21.75 -0.77 -8.17
C SER A 64 22.95 -1.41 -8.88
N LEU A 65 22.76 -1.91 -10.10
CA LEU A 65 23.85 -2.42 -10.93
C LEU A 65 24.85 -1.32 -11.28
N PHE A 66 24.35 -0.13 -11.61
CA PHE A 66 25.22 0.99 -11.90
C PHE A 66 25.98 1.46 -10.65
N TRP A 67 25.36 1.36 -9.46
CA TRP A 67 26.06 1.57 -8.18
C TRP A 67 27.25 0.61 -8.01
N ALA A 68 27.01 -0.68 -8.22
CA ALA A 68 28.07 -1.70 -8.16
C ALA A 68 29.17 -1.43 -9.19
N TYR A 69 28.80 -1.08 -10.43
CA TYR A 69 29.75 -0.75 -11.51
C TYR A 69 30.70 0.39 -11.13
N MET A 70 30.23 1.49 -10.53
CA MET A 70 31.18 2.55 -10.18
C MET A 70 32.11 2.15 -9.04
N LYS A 71 31.62 1.33 -8.09
CA LYS A 71 32.48 0.80 -7.03
C LYS A 71 33.63 -0.03 -7.62
N THR A 72 33.40 -0.81 -8.68
CA THR A 72 34.47 -1.55 -9.38
C THR A 72 35.39 -0.65 -10.21
N ARG A 73 34.96 0.58 -10.53
CA ARG A 73 35.78 1.62 -11.15
C ARG A 73 36.49 2.52 -10.14
N GLY A 74 36.28 2.31 -8.83
CA GLY A 74 36.83 3.16 -7.77
C GLY A 74 36.22 4.56 -7.69
N VAL A 75 35.07 4.80 -8.35
CA VAL A 75 34.35 6.07 -8.31
C VAL A 75 33.31 6.01 -7.20
N ASP A 76 33.19 7.07 -6.38
CA ASP A 76 32.19 7.11 -5.33
C ASP A 76 30.77 7.33 -5.91
N PRO A 77 29.83 6.40 -5.70
CA PRO A 77 28.46 6.53 -6.22
C PRO A 77 27.69 7.75 -5.71
N LYS A 78 28.09 8.28 -4.54
CA LYS A 78 27.40 9.39 -3.87
C LYS A 78 27.66 10.74 -4.51
N THR A 79 28.76 10.90 -5.24
CA THR A 79 29.13 12.17 -5.88
C THR A 79 28.39 12.41 -7.19
N ASN A 80 27.70 11.39 -7.70
CA ASN A 80 27.02 11.42 -9.00
C ASN A 80 25.50 11.63 -8.83
N GLY A 81 24.75 11.66 -9.94
CA GLY A 81 23.28 11.81 -9.93
C GLY A 81 22.49 10.63 -9.35
N LEU A 82 23.14 9.60 -8.81
CA LEU A 82 22.48 8.36 -8.38
C LEU A 82 21.64 8.44 -7.12
N PRO A 83 22.05 9.20 -6.07
CA PRO A 83 21.17 9.41 -4.94
C PRO A 83 19.83 10.00 -5.37
N ARG A 84 19.82 10.87 -6.39
CA ARG A 84 18.59 11.41 -6.98
C ARG A 84 17.76 10.33 -7.66
N GLU A 85 18.38 9.42 -8.41
CA GLU A 85 17.66 8.30 -9.04
C GLU A 85 17.06 7.34 -8.00
N LEU A 86 17.78 7.07 -6.91
CA LEU A 86 17.25 6.27 -5.80
C LEU A 86 16.05 6.94 -5.12
N GLU A 87 16.12 8.25 -4.88
CA GLU A 87 14.96 9.00 -4.35
C GLU A 87 13.78 9.01 -5.33
N ARG A 88 14.04 9.09 -6.65
CA ARG A 88 13.00 8.98 -7.67
C ARG A 88 12.30 7.62 -7.64
N VAL A 89 13.07 6.54 -7.49
CA VAL A 89 12.54 5.18 -7.34
C VAL A 89 11.71 5.06 -6.07
N LYS A 90 12.22 5.51 -4.92
CA LYS A 90 11.48 5.51 -3.65
C LYS A 90 10.15 6.26 -3.76
N SER A 91 10.16 7.43 -4.39
CA SER A 91 8.93 8.20 -4.65
C SER A 91 7.94 7.44 -5.53
N ALA A 92 8.39 6.73 -6.57
CA ALA A 92 7.53 5.91 -7.41
C ALA A 92 6.92 4.72 -6.65
N ILE A 93 7.69 4.06 -5.78
CA ILE A 93 7.19 3.02 -4.87
C ILE A 93 6.14 3.61 -3.92
N GLY A 94 6.42 4.77 -3.32
CA GLY A 94 5.50 5.48 -2.41
C GLY A 94 4.16 5.76 -3.06
N ARG A 95 4.16 6.37 -4.26
CA ARG A 95 2.93 6.63 -5.04
C ARG A 95 2.17 5.35 -5.36
N SER A 96 2.85 4.27 -5.72
CA SER A 96 2.21 2.99 -5.99
C SER A 96 1.52 2.42 -4.74
N LYS A 97 2.15 2.56 -3.57
CA LYS A 97 1.56 2.16 -2.28
C LYS A 97 0.35 3.01 -1.92
N GLU A 98 0.46 4.34 -2.04
CA GLU A 98 -0.66 5.26 -1.78
C GLU A 98 -1.90 4.94 -2.62
N ILE A 99 -1.71 4.57 -3.89
CA ILE A 99 -2.83 4.16 -4.78
C ILE A 99 -3.49 2.88 -4.27
N VAL A 100 -2.71 1.90 -3.86
CA VAL A 100 -3.21 0.63 -3.30
C VAL A 100 -3.94 0.88 -1.98
N ASP A 101 -3.34 1.66 -1.10
CA ASP A 101 -3.91 1.97 0.22
C ASP A 101 -5.21 2.78 0.08
N ARG A 102 -5.26 3.73 -0.86
CA ARG A 102 -6.48 4.47 -1.19
C ARG A 102 -7.60 3.58 -1.70
N ALA A 103 -7.26 2.50 -2.43
CA ALA A 103 -8.27 1.55 -2.89
C ALA A 103 -8.87 0.74 -1.73
N LEU A 104 -8.12 0.52 -0.66
CA LEU A 104 -8.55 -0.18 0.56
C LEU A 104 -9.17 0.75 1.61
N ALA A 105 -9.01 2.06 1.47
CA ALA A 105 -9.49 3.04 2.43
C ALA A 105 -11.03 3.04 2.55
N PRO A 106 -11.58 3.21 3.77
CA PRO A 106 -13.02 3.30 3.97
C PRO A 106 -13.59 4.51 3.22
N LYS A 107 -14.69 4.28 2.50
CA LYS A 107 -15.40 5.32 1.74
C LYS A 107 -16.49 5.93 2.61
N VAL A 108 -16.58 7.26 2.60
CA VAL A 108 -17.67 7.97 3.28
C VAL A 108 -18.99 7.68 2.56
N ASP A 109 -20.03 7.34 3.33
CA ASP A 109 -21.39 7.23 2.79
C ASP A 109 -21.94 8.63 2.47
N ILE A 110 -21.91 8.97 1.18
CA ILE A 110 -22.40 10.24 0.64
C ILE A 110 -23.89 10.43 0.92
N SER A 111 -24.68 9.33 0.94
CA SER A 111 -26.11 9.38 1.22
C SER A 111 -26.37 9.76 2.68
N ALA A 112 -25.65 9.15 3.62
CA ALA A 112 -25.72 9.51 5.03
C ALA A 112 -25.25 10.95 5.27
N ALA A 113 -24.13 11.36 4.67
CA ALA A 113 -23.63 12.73 4.76
C ALA A 113 -24.66 13.76 4.27
N LYS A 114 -25.34 13.49 3.13
CA LYS A 114 -26.42 14.35 2.62
C LYS A 114 -27.59 14.46 3.60
N ARG A 115 -27.94 13.38 4.31
CA ARG A 115 -29.00 13.40 5.34
C ARG A 115 -28.60 14.26 6.54
N PHE A 116 -27.35 14.14 7.00
CA PHE A 116 -26.84 15.00 8.08
C PHE A 116 -26.85 16.48 7.70
N ILE A 117 -26.38 16.81 6.51
CA ILE A 117 -26.40 18.20 6.01
C ILE A 117 -27.84 18.72 5.93
N ARG A 118 -28.77 17.94 5.37
CA ARG A 118 -30.18 18.38 5.23
C ARG A 118 -30.91 18.49 6.56
N GLY A 119 -30.59 17.63 7.53
CA GLY A 119 -31.10 17.77 8.90
C GLY A 119 -30.53 19.01 9.60
N GLY A 120 -29.25 19.32 9.39
CA GLY A 120 -28.60 20.51 9.95
C GLY A 120 -29.06 21.84 9.34
N LEU A 121 -29.47 21.84 8.07
CA LEU A 121 -30.05 23.02 7.39
C LEU A 121 -31.57 23.15 7.60
N TRP A 122 -32.19 22.27 8.37
CA TRP A 122 -33.63 22.36 8.62
C TRP A 122 -33.91 23.44 9.66
N GLU A 123 -34.50 24.55 9.22
CA GLU A 123 -35.09 25.55 10.10
C GLU A 123 -36.59 25.24 10.27
N PRO A 124 -37.11 25.20 11.51
CA PRO A 124 -38.55 25.20 11.72
C PRO A 124 -39.08 26.52 11.16
N LYS A 125 -40.01 26.47 10.20
CA LYS A 125 -40.81 27.66 9.88
C LYS A 125 -41.53 28.04 11.16
N ASP A 126 -41.31 29.27 11.64
CA ASP A 126 -42.08 29.86 12.72
C ASP A 126 -43.55 29.54 12.47
N SER A 127 -44.12 28.78 13.39
CA SER A 127 -45.54 28.49 13.42
C SER A 127 -46.27 29.80 13.65
N GLU A 128 -46.66 30.47 12.57
CA GLU A 128 -47.80 31.38 12.60
C GLU A 128 -48.95 30.65 13.30
N GLN A 129 -49.45 31.32 14.34
CA GLN A 129 -50.49 30.87 15.26
C GLN A 129 -51.56 30.03 14.55
N ARG A 130 -51.67 28.76 14.94
CA ARG A 130 -52.95 28.05 14.88
C ARG A 130 -53.62 28.15 16.24
N GLU A 131 -54.04 29.36 16.59
CA GLU A 131 -55.07 29.56 17.60
C GLU A 131 -56.44 29.42 16.94
N GLY A 132 -57.27 28.52 17.49
CA GLY A 132 -58.72 28.65 17.46
C GLY A 132 -59.50 27.84 16.42
N SER A 133 -59.82 26.58 16.74
CA SER A 133 -61.22 26.18 16.93
C SER A 133 -61.31 24.81 17.60
N ASN A 134 -61.85 24.85 18.81
CA ASN A 134 -62.17 23.75 19.69
C ASN A 134 -63.25 22.83 19.07
N GLN A 135 -63.00 21.53 18.96
CA GLN A 135 -64.04 20.51 19.06
C GLN A 135 -63.44 19.25 19.68
N GLU A 136 -63.77 19.06 20.95
CA GLU A 136 -63.48 17.87 21.73
C GLU A 136 -64.04 16.61 21.04
N LYS A 137 -63.21 15.56 20.98
CA LYS A 137 -63.61 14.18 21.28
C LYS A 137 -62.39 13.29 21.49
N SER A 138 -62.21 12.89 22.76
CA SER A 138 -61.68 11.61 23.28
C SER A 138 -60.53 10.90 22.52
N ASP A 139 -59.36 10.76 23.15
CA ASP A 139 -58.87 9.50 23.77
C ASP A 139 -57.39 9.65 24.21
N VAL A 140 -57.01 8.90 25.25
CA VAL A 140 -55.80 9.06 26.05
C VAL A 140 -54.50 8.66 25.33
N SER A 141 -53.47 9.45 25.63
CA SER A 141 -52.07 9.50 25.16
C SER A 141 -51.27 8.18 25.03
N LYS A 142 -50.55 8.02 23.92
CA LYS A 142 -49.17 7.46 23.90
C LYS A 142 -48.26 8.25 22.92
N PRO A 143 -47.04 8.65 23.33
CA PRO A 143 -46.11 9.38 22.47
C PRO A 143 -45.45 8.48 21.42
N PRO A 144 -44.93 9.02 20.29
CA PRO A 144 -44.35 8.23 19.21
C PRO A 144 -43.07 7.50 19.67
N PRO A 145 -42.81 6.28 19.16
CA PRO A 145 -41.70 5.46 19.66
C PRO A 145 -40.36 6.07 19.24
N ASN A 146 -39.58 6.48 20.23
CA ASN A 146 -38.19 6.86 20.09
C ASN A 146 -37.38 5.61 19.68
N LYS A 147 -36.98 5.52 18.40
CA LYS A 147 -36.10 4.45 17.92
C LYS A 147 -34.67 4.69 18.43
N ARG A 148 -34.44 4.35 19.69
CA ARG A 148 -33.10 4.07 20.20
C ARG A 148 -32.59 2.81 19.52
N ILE A 149 -31.63 2.96 18.62
CA ILE A 149 -30.88 1.84 18.06
C ILE A 149 -30.02 1.28 19.20
N ARG A 150 -30.38 0.10 19.71
CA ARG A 150 -29.51 -0.71 20.56
C ARG A 150 -28.47 -1.39 19.67
N PHE A 151 -27.19 -1.22 19.99
CA PHE A 151 -26.15 -2.12 19.51
C PHE A 151 -26.20 -3.35 20.41
N ASP A 152 -26.58 -4.49 19.84
CA ASP A 152 -26.48 -5.77 20.54
C ASP A 152 -25.01 -6.21 20.56
N ASP A 153 -24.48 -6.30 21.77
CA ASP A 153 -23.16 -6.84 22.11
C ASP A 153 -23.22 -8.37 21.95
N ALA A 154 -22.64 -8.88 20.87
CA ALA A 154 -22.54 -10.30 20.61
C ALA A 154 -21.28 -10.87 21.27
N GLY A 155 -21.47 -11.54 22.40
CA GLY A 155 -20.69 -12.73 22.76
C GLY A 155 -19.58 -12.53 23.79
N SER A 156 -19.96 -12.39 25.06
CA SER A 156 -19.12 -12.87 26.17
C SER A 156 -19.10 -14.40 26.15
N THR A 157 -18.04 -15.00 25.61
CA THR A 157 -17.70 -16.40 25.88
C THR A 157 -17.29 -16.53 27.33
N GLU A 158 -18.19 -17.03 28.18
CA GLU A 158 -17.83 -17.47 29.53
C GLU A 158 -16.95 -18.71 29.47
N LEU A 159 -15.78 -18.56 30.08
CA LEU A 159 -14.85 -19.61 30.46
C LEU A 159 -15.50 -20.45 31.56
N THR A 160 -15.92 -21.68 31.27
CA THR A 160 -16.08 -22.70 32.32
C THR A 160 -14.84 -23.57 32.35
N ASN A 161 -13.98 -23.26 33.33
CA ASN A 161 -12.94 -24.14 33.83
C ASN A 161 -13.56 -25.47 34.29
N ASN A 162 -13.02 -26.60 33.83
CA ASN A 162 -13.15 -27.87 34.52
C ASN A 162 -11.74 -28.43 34.74
N ALA A 163 -11.30 -28.36 36.00
CA ALA A 163 -10.11 -29.02 36.51
C ALA A 163 -10.52 -30.35 37.17
N GLU A 164 -9.77 -31.39 36.82
CA GLU A 164 -9.41 -32.59 37.59
C GLU A 164 -10.44 -33.25 38.52
N LYS A 165 -10.80 -34.50 38.17
CA LYS A 165 -10.51 -35.65 39.01
C LYS A 165 -10.39 -36.94 38.21
#